data_AF-A0A382RPJ2-F1
#
_entry.id   AF-A0A382RPJ2-F1
#
_cell.length_a   1.000
_cell.length_b   1.000
_cell.length_c   1.000
_cell.angle_alpha   90.00
_cell.angle_beta   90.00
_cell.angle_gamma   90.00
#
_symmetry.space_group_name_H-M   'P 1'
#
loop_
_entity.id
_entity.type
_entity.pdbx_description
1 polymer ?
#
loop_
_entity_poly.entity_id
_entity_poly.type
_entity_poly.pdbx_seq_one_letter_code
_entity_poly.pdbx_strand_id
1 'polypeptide(L)' 'MLEKRLPGFGEIFRYLSYKEIGSAALMSRATMGTYRGRIMVSLPGSTGAVRLAMDELLLPELSHLVDTVSPNR' A
#
# COMPACT_ATOMS: atom_id res chain seq x y z
N MET A 1 2.43 15.35 6.86
CA MET A 1 3.26 14.16 6.56
C MET A 1 2.70 12.98 7.36
N LEU A 2 2.88 11.73 6.91
CA LEU A 2 2.44 10.53 7.66
C LEU A 2 3.15 10.46 9.02
N GLU A 3 2.44 10.00 10.06
CA GLU A 3 2.95 9.84 11.43
C GLU A 3 3.84 8.60 11.54
N LYS A 4 3.36 7.45 11.03
CA LYS A 4 4.14 6.22 10.89
C LYS A 4 4.09 5.76 9.45
N ARG A 5 5.25 5.61 8.80
CA ARG A 5 5.31 5.03 7.44
C ARG A 5 5.36 3.50 7.52
N LEU A 6 4.75 2.85 6.53
CA LEU A 6 4.81 1.41 6.30
C LEU A 6 5.58 1.19 4.98
N PRO A 7 6.94 1.26 4.99
CA PRO A 7 7.74 1.23 3.76
C PRO A 7 7.58 -0.08 2.98
N GLY A 8 7.38 -1.20 3.69
CA GLY A 8 7.14 -2.52 3.09
C GLY A 8 5.99 -2.54 2.07
N PHE A 9 4.97 -1.68 2.22
CA PHE A 9 3.91 -1.57 1.24
C PHE A 9 4.44 -1.18 -0.15
N GLY A 10 5.27 -0.13 -0.22
CA GLY A 10 5.81 0.35 -1.49
C GLY A 10 6.86 -0.61 -2.08
N GLU A 11 7.58 -1.32 -1.22
CA GLU A 11 8.56 -2.34 -1.60
C GLU A 11 7.87 -3.55 -2.25
N ILE A 12 6.88 -4.15 -1.56
CA ILE A 12 6.15 -5.30 -2.09
C ILE A 12 5.30 -4.92 -3.29
N PHE A 13 4.63 -3.76 -3.27
CA PHE A 13 3.88 -3.28 -4.43
C PHE A 13 4.77 -3.18 -5.68
N ARG A 14 5.99 -2.66 -5.53
CA ARG A 14 6.93 -2.54 -6.66
C ARG A 14 7.45 -3.89 -7.13
N TYR A 15 7.69 -4.82 -6.20
CA TYR A 15 8.06 -6.20 -6.53
C TYR A 15 6.96 -6.92 -7.32
N LEU A 16 5.71 -6.82 -6.87
CA LEU A 16 4.56 -7.39 -7.58
C LEU A 16 4.36 -6.71 -8.95
N SER A 17 4.45 -5.38 -8.99
CA SER A 17 4.39 -4.64 -10.26
C SER A 17 5.50 -5.09 -11.21
N TYR A 18 6.71 -5.37 -10.72
CA TYR A 18 7.82 -5.84 -11.56
C TYR A 18 7.51 -7.19 -12.20
N LYS A 19 6.76 -8.07 -11.50
CA LYS A 19 6.29 -9.33 -12.09
C LYS A 19 5.28 -9.13 -13.22
N GLU A 20 4.45 -8.10 -13.15
CA GLU A 20 3.41 -7.83 -14.15
C GLU A 20 3.88 -6.98 -15.34
N ILE A 21 4.59 -5.88 -15.05
CA ILE A 21 4.96 -4.84 -16.02
C ILE A 21 6.48 -4.69 -16.21
N GLY A 22 7.27 -5.58 -15.63
CA GLY A 22 8.73 -5.59 -15.77
C GLY A 22 9.39 -4.30 -15.28
N SER A 23 10.39 -3.82 -16.02
CA SER A 23 11.18 -2.64 -15.66
C SER A 23 10.36 -1.35 -15.49
N ALA A 24 9.16 -1.26 -16.08
CA ALA A 24 8.26 -0.12 -15.89
C ALA A 24 7.85 0.07 -14.43
N ALA A 25 7.91 -0.99 -13.61
CA ALA A 25 7.71 -0.93 -12.17
C ALA A 25 8.69 0.02 -11.45
N LEU A 26 9.86 0.31 -12.03
CA LEU A 26 10.80 1.29 -11.49
C LEU A 26 10.15 2.66 -11.26
N MET A 27 9.23 3.07 -12.13
CA MET A 27 8.51 4.35 -12.06
C MET A 27 7.31 4.32 -11.09
N SER A 28 6.95 3.14 -10.59
CA SER A 28 5.81 2.97 -9.69
C SER A 28 6.10 3.55 -8.31
N ARG A 29 5.23 4.46 -7.86
CA ARG A 29 5.34 5.15 -6.57
C ARG A 29 4.07 4.91 -5.77
N ALA A 30 4.12 3.90 -4.91
CA ALA A 30 3.09 3.62 -3.93
C ALA A 30 3.63 3.89 -2.51
N THR A 31 2.79 4.36 -1.60
CA THR A 31 3.20 4.67 -0.22
C THR A 31 2.03 4.46 0.72
N MET A 32 2.33 4.01 1.94
CA MET A 32 1.34 3.78 2.98
C MET A 32 1.85 4.24 4.34
N GLY A 33 0.93 4.61 5.22
CA GLY A 33 1.22 4.83 6.62
C GLY A 33 0.00 5.26 7.41
N THR A 34 0.22 5.65 8.65
CA THR A 34 -0.82 6.16 9.54
C THR A 34 -0.81 7.69 9.54
N TYR A 35 -1.99 8.29 9.71
CA TYR A 35 -2.14 9.71 9.97
C TYR A 35 -3.46 9.96 10.71
N ARG A 36 -3.40 10.56 11.91
CA ARG A 36 -4.58 10.94 12.71
C ARG A 36 -5.56 9.79 12.95
N GLY A 37 -5.04 8.63 13.37
CA GLY A 37 -5.86 7.45 13.65
C GLY A 37 -6.47 6.80 12.41
N ARG A 38 -5.90 7.03 11.23
CA ARG A 38 -6.35 6.45 9.97
C ARG A 38 -5.18 5.85 9.21
N ILE A 39 -5.47 4.82 8.42
CA ILE A 39 -4.57 4.31 7.39
C ILE A 39 -4.72 5.19 6.15
N MET A 40 -3.59 5.65 5.61
CA MET A 40 -3.50 6.35 4.33
C MET A 40 -2.69 5.53 3.35
N VAL A 41 -3.22 5.39 2.14
CA VAL A 41 -2.55 4.73 1.02
C VAL A 41 -2.55 5.68 -0.17
N SER A 42 -1.42 5.78 -0.86
CA SER A 42 -1.25 6.52 -2.11
C SER A 42 -0.76 5.54 -3.17
N LEU A 43 -1.44 5.52 -4.32
CA LEU A 43 -1.24 4.57 -5.41
C LEU A 43 -1.05 5.29 -6.75
N PRO A 44 -0.39 4.66 -7.73
CA PRO A 44 -0.46 5.09 -9.12
C PRO A 44 -1.91 5.10 -9.63
N GLY A 45 -2.24 6.02 -10.53
CA GLY A 45 -3.61 6.24 -11.02
C GLY A 45 -4.13 5.22 -12.04
N SER A 46 -3.33 4.22 -12.45
CA SER A 46 -3.80 3.21 -13.41
C SER A 46 -4.68 2.17 -12.72
N THR A 47 -5.72 1.70 -13.42
CA THR A 47 -6.63 0.68 -12.89
C THR A 47 -5.91 -0.61 -12.51
N GLY A 48 -4.88 -1.00 -13.26
CA GLY A 48 -4.05 -2.17 -12.94
C GLY A 48 -3.31 -2.02 -11.61
N ALA A 49 -2.70 -0.85 -11.36
CA ALA A 49 -2.02 -0.58 -10.09
C ALA A 49 -2.99 -0.59 -8.90
N VAL A 50 -4.17 0.02 -9.07
CA VAL A 50 -5.20 0.01 -8.02
C VAL A 50 -5.66 -1.41 -7.74
N ARG A 51 -5.93 -2.20 -8.78
CA ARG A 51 -6.36 -3.59 -8.63
C ARG A 51 -5.31 -4.45 -7.93
N LEU A 52 -4.06 -4.37 -8.38
CA LEU A 52 -2.94 -5.10 -7.77
C LEU A 52 -2.81 -4.76 -6.28
N ALA A 53 -2.85 -3.47 -5.92
CA ALA A 53 -2.77 -3.07 -4.52
C ALA A 53 -3.97 -3.54 -3.69
N MET A 54 -5.18 -3.49 -4.24
CA MET A 54 -6.39 -3.93 -3.54
C MET A 54 -6.39 -5.43 -3.30
N ASP A 55 -6.19 -6.20 -4.37
CA ASP A 55 -6.38 -7.65 -4.35
C ASP A 55 -5.24 -8.36 -3.60
N GLU A 56 -3.98 -7.94 -3.81
CA GLU A 56 -2.81 -8.62 -3.25
C GLU A 56 -2.34 -8.09 -1.89
N LEU A 57 -2.68 -6.84 -1.54
CA LEU A 57 -2.09 -6.17 -0.36
C LEU A 57 -3.11 -5.61 0.63
N LEU A 58 -4.10 -4.85 0.16
CA LEU A 58 -4.97 -4.09 1.06
C LEU A 58 -6.14 -4.90 1.58
N LEU A 59 -6.84 -5.65 0.73
CA LEU A 59 -8.00 -6.45 1.15
C LEU A 59 -7.59 -7.63 2.04
N PRO A 60 -6.52 -8.40 1.75
CA PRO A 60 -6.11 -9.50 2.61
C PRO A 60 -5.73 -9.06 4.03
N GLU A 61 -5.15 -7.85 4.17
CA GLU A 61 -4.63 -7.33 5.44
C GLU A 61 -5.57 -6.33 6.12
N LEU A 62 -6.77 -6.08 5.58
CA LEU A 62 -7.60 -4.94 5.98
C LEU A 62 -7.92 -4.92 7.49
N SER A 63 -8.22 -6.07 8.09
CA SER A 63 -8.47 -6.20 9.53
C SER A 63 -7.25 -5.80 10.35
N HIS A 64 -6.08 -6.34 10.02
CA HIS A 64 -4.81 -6.06 10.68
C HIS A 64 -4.37 -4.59 10.50
N LEU A 65 -4.67 -4.00 9.33
CA LEU A 65 -4.41 -2.59 9.08
C LEU A 65 -5.27 -1.67 9.97
N VAL A 66 -6.54 -2.01 10.17
CA VAL A 66 -7.44 -1.26 11.08
C VAL A 66 -6.98 -1.39 12.53
N ASP A 67 -6.53 -2.58 12.94
CA ASP A 67 -5.97 -2.81 14.28
C ASP A 67 -4.78 -1.87 14.55
N THR A 68 -3.96 -1.60 13.53
CA THR A 68 -2.75 -0.78 13.65
C THR A 68 -3.04 0.69 14.02
N VAL A 69 -4.27 1.17 13.83
CA VAL A 69 -4.69 2.56 14.13
C VAL A 69 -5.80 2.63 15.19
N SER A 70 -6.28 1.49 15.69
CA SER A 70 -7.36 1.44 16.65
C SER A 70 -6.82 1.63 18.08
N PRO A 71 -7.35 2.59 18.87
CA PRO A 71 -6.81 2.92 20.19
C PRO A 71 -7.18 1.93 21.32
N ASN A 72 -8.07 0.96 21.05
CA ASN A 72 -8.68 0.09 22.07
C ASN A 72 -8.38 -1.41 21.85
N ARG A 73 -7.21 -1.71 21.27
CA ARG A 73 -6.66 -3.07 21.23
C ARG A 73 -5.22 -3.06 21.73
#